data_AF-A0A6N1YEJ4-F1
#
_entry.id   AF-A0A6N1YEJ4-F1
#
_cell.length_a   1.000
_cell.length_b   1.000
_cell.length_c   1.000
_cell.angle_alpha   90.00
_cell.angle_beta   90.00
_cell.angle_gamma   90.00
#
_symmetry.space_group_name_H-M   'P 1'
#
loop_
_entity.id
_entity.type
_entity.pdbx_description
1 polymer ?
#
loop_
_entity_poly.entity_id
_entity_poly.type
_entity_poly.pdbx_seq_one_letter_code
_entity_poly.pdbx_strand_id
1 'polypeptide(L)'
;MTPVQNKNWADGVSRLPWATIDNNKVHIHNIRDFIYQSETDYKIQYIDKIYDLGQLNQLDYILSYWDGNQAIAHSIFSFGFKNGDRLAVSTEVRNAKDEEYGGFTGLYNQFELIYVLATERDVLQLRTNFRGEEVYIYPTNASKQEIRRLFNVVIDRVNTLRTTPKFYNTITQNCFTSLMTDFRKVGGKHHPFDYRLYANGFSDEMFYQNGKIKSSLPFAEAKQRAYINQYIQPNIYNANYSQQIRPYQY
;
A
#
# COMPACT_ATOMS: atom_id res chain seq x y z
N MET A 1 -22.06 -16.74 2.86
CA MET A 1 -21.46 -16.48 1.54
C MET A 1 -20.11 -17.17 1.48
N THR A 2 -19.65 -17.60 0.31
CA THR A 2 -18.32 -18.20 0.09
C THR A 2 -17.57 -17.29 -0.88
N PRO A 3 -16.28 -16.97 -0.65
CA PRO A 3 -15.49 -16.18 -1.59
C PRO A 3 -15.36 -16.93 -2.94
N VAL A 4 -15.49 -16.23 -4.06
CA VAL A 4 -15.52 -16.78 -5.42
C VAL A 4 -14.48 -16.07 -6.28
N GLN A 5 -13.54 -16.80 -6.87
CA GLN A 5 -12.49 -16.19 -7.69
C GLN A 5 -12.96 -15.54 -9.01
N ASN A 6 -14.04 -16.07 -9.59
CA ASN A 6 -14.51 -15.71 -10.93
C ASN A 6 -15.77 -14.84 -10.84
N LYS A 7 -15.61 -13.54 -10.60
CA LYS A 7 -16.66 -12.52 -10.76
C LYS A 7 -16.25 -11.50 -11.81
N ASN A 8 -17.20 -10.70 -12.29
CA ASN A 8 -16.90 -9.52 -13.11
C ASN A 8 -16.32 -8.42 -12.21
N TRP A 9 -15.06 -8.57 -11.83
CA TRP A 9 -14.37 -7.70 -10.90
C TRP A 9 -14.13 -6.30 -11.45
N ALA A 10 -14.17 -5.28 -10.58
CA ALA A 10 -13.74 -3.93 -10.91
C ALA A 10 -12.29 -3.94 -11.42
N ASP A 11 -11.99 -3.05 -12.38
CA ASP A 11 -10.75 -3.13 -13.15
C ASP A 11 -9.50 -3.12 -12.26
N GLY A 12 -9.48 -2.23 -11.25
CA GLY A 12 -8.37 -2.08 -10.30
C GLY A 12 -8.05 -3.30 -9.43
N VAL A 13 -8.95 -4.29 -9.38
CA VAL A 13 -8.85 -5.51 -8.57
C VAL A 13 -9.19 -6.78 -9.36
N SER A 14 -9.19 -6.67 -10.69
CA SER A 14 -9.60 -7.73 -11.62
C SER A 14 -8.61 -8.89 -11.66
N ARG A 15 -7.30 -8.60 -11.61
CA ARG A 15 -6.24 -9.60 -11.61
C ARG A 15 -5.59 -9.73 -10.24
N LEU A 16 -5.44 -10.98 -9.79
CA LEU A 16 -4.72 -11.30 -8.57
C LEU A 16 -3.21 -11.37 -8.84
N PRO A 17 -2.40 -10.62 -8.08
CA PRO A 17 -0.96 -10.82 -8.11
C PRO A 17 -0.57 -12.15 -7.49
N TRP A 18 0.60 -12.63 -7.86
CA TRP A 18 1.22 -13.83 -7.31
C TRP A 18 2.71 -13.75 -7.52
N ALA A 19 3.46 -14.53 -6.74
CA ALA A 19 4.90 -14.56 -6.88
C ALA A 19 5.49 -15.93 -6.61
N THR A 20 6.62 -16.20 -7.26
CA THR A 20 7.51 -17.30 -6.91
C THR A 20 8.82 -16.75 -6.38
N ILE A 21 9.41 -17.46 -5.41
CA ILE A 21 10.71 -17.10 -4.85
C ILE A 21 11.67 -18.23 -5.21
N ASP A 22 12.72 -17.88 -5.93
CA ASP A 22 13.85 -18.74 -6.21
C ASP A 22 15.10 -18.09 -5.60
N ASN A 23 15.60 -18.72 -4.53
CA ASN A 23 16.72 -18.22 -3.74
C ASN A 23 16.50 -16.76 -3.28
N ASN A 24 17.24 -15.83 -3.89
CA ASN A 24 17.22 -14.41 -3.56
C ASN A 24 16.48 -13.57 -4.61
N LYS A 25 15.81 -14.21 -5.57
CA LYS A 25 15.00 -13.54 -6.59
C LYS A 25 13.53 -13.86 -6.36
N VAL A 26 12.70 -12.82 -6.43
CA VAL A 26 11.24 -12.99 -6.42
C VAL A 26 10.70 -12.56 -7.78
N HIS A 27 9.98 -13.47 -8.43
CA HIS A 27 9.29 -13.23 -9.68
C HIS A 27 7.86 -12.89 -9.33
N ILE A 28 7.47 -11.64 -9.53
CA ILE A 28 6.11 -11.16 -9.23
C ILE A 28 5.38 -10.94 -10.53
N HIS A 29 4.17 -11.49 -10.59
CA HIS A 29 3.30 -11.43 -11.74
C HIS A 29 2.03 -10.62 -11.44
N ASN A 30 1.45 -10.02 -12.47
CA ASN A 30 0.29 -9.13 -12.38
C ASN A 30 0.51 -7.95 -11.41
N ILE A 31 1.68 -7.31 -11.47
CA ILE A 31 1.89 -6.03 -10.80
C ILE A 31 1.06 -4.98 -11.53
N ARG A 32 0.16 -4.30 -10.83
CA ARG A 32 -0.70 -3.26 -11.40
C ARG A 32 0.14 -2.03 -11.78
N ASP A 33 -0.05 -1.55 -12.99
CA ASP A 33 0.71 -0.42 -13.53
C ASP A 33 -0.16 0.44 -14.45
N PHE A 34 -1.37 0.78 -13.97
CA PHE A 34 -2.36 1.53 -14.76
C PHE A 34 -1.81 2.89 -15.24
N ILE A 35 -2.32 3.37 -16.37
CA ILE A 35 -1.95 4.68 -16.94
C ILE A 35 -3.21 5.53 -16.99
N TYR A 36 -3.29 6.53 -16.13
CA TYR A 36 -4.46 7.37 -15.95
C TYR A 36 -4.43 8.61 -16.86
N GLN A 37 -5.59 8.94 -17.42
CA GLN A 37 -5.89 10.23 -18.06
C GLN A 37 -6.86 11.05 -17.22
N SER A 38 -7.74 10.36 -16.49
CA SER A 38 -8.58 10.90 -15.42
C SER A 38 -8.77 9.83 -14.34
N GLU A 39 -9.58 10.11 -13.31
CA GLU A 39 -9.95 9.09 -12.32
C GLU A 39 -10.70 7.90 -12.95
N THR A 40 -11.48 8.15 -14.00
CA THR A 40 -12.39 7.15 -14.61
C THR A 40 -11.96 6.73 -16.02
N ASP A 41 -10.98 7.41 -16.61
CA ASP A 41 -10.38 7.06 -17.90
C ASP A 41 -8.91 6.70 -17.73
N TYR A 42 -8.60 5.42 -17.98
CA TYR A 42 -7.28 4.86 -17.79
C TYR A 42 -7.06 3.63 -18.65
N LYS A 43 -5.80 3.41 -19.02
CA LYS A 43 -5.35 2.16 -19.63
C LYS A 43 -5.05 1.14 -18.54
N ILE A 44 -5.78 0.03 -18.57
CA ILE A 44 -5.50 -1.16 -17.75
C ILE A 44 -4.17 -1.78 -18.22
N GLN A 45 -3.23 -1.90 -17.31
CA GLN A 45 -1.92 -2.48 -17.57
C GLN A 45 -1.42 -3.25 -16.35
N TYR A 46 -0.84 -4.41 -16.61
CA TYR A 46 -0.17 -5.23 -15.62
C TYR A 46 1.19 -5.64 -16.17
N ILE A 47 2.20 -5.65 -15.30
CA ILE A 47 3.55 -6.05 -15.63
C ILE A 47 4.00 -7.22 -14.76
N ASP A 48 4.95 -7.99 -15.27
CA ASP A 48 5.66 -9.01 -14.51
C ASP A 48 7.09 -8.52 -14.30
N LYS A 49 7.63 -8.69 -13.09
CA LYS A 49 8.97 -8.21 -12.75
C LYS A 49 9.68 -9.13 -11.77
N ILE A 50 10.99 -9.25 -11.96
CA ILE A 50 11.89 -9.96 -11.06
C ILE A 50 12.59 -8.94 -10.18
N TYR A 51 12.54 -9.13 -8.86
CA TYR A 51 13.25 -8.32 -7.89
C TYR A 51 14.34 -9.14 -7.20
N ASP A 52 15.51 -8.53 -6.99
CA ASP A 52 16.59 -9.10 -6.18
C ASP A 52 16.41 -8.69 -4.72
N LEU A 53 16.15 -9.67 -3.86
CA LEU A 53 15.87 -9.49 -2.45
C LEU A 53 17.13 -9.09 -1.65
N GLY A 54 18.32 -9.24 -2.23
CA GLY A 54 19.58 -8.72 -1.69
C GLY A 54 19.72 -7.21 -1.89
N GLN A 55 18.92 -6.64 -2.78
CA GLN A 55 18.83 -5.21 -3.00
C GLN A 55 17.72 -4.55 -2.18
N LEU A 56 16.80 -5.32 -1.60
CA LEU A 56 15.74 -4.83 -0.73
C LEU A 56 16.33 -4.15 0.51
N ASN A 57 16.13 -2.83 0.64
CA ASN A 57 16.82 -2.04 1.66
C ASN A 57 15.99 -0.91 2.28
N GLN A 58 14.81 -0.60 1.73
CA GLN A 58 13.99 0.50 2.19
C GLN A 58 12.53 0.05 2.33
N LEU A 59 11.84 0.67 3.28
CA LEU A 59 10.42 0.52 3.47
C LEU A 59 9.85 1.88 3.83
N ASP A 60 8.91 2.34 3.03
CA ASP A 60 8.16 3.56 3.28
C ASP A 60 6.74 3.20 3.72
N TYR A 61 6.26 3.88 4.75
CA TYR A 61 4.87 3.88 5.17
C TYR A 61 4.16 5.06 4.54
N ILE A 62 3.03 4.82 3.89
CA ILE A 62 2.33 5.81 3.10
C ILE A 62 0.90 5.93 3.61
N LEU A 63 0.46 7.17 3.81
CA LEU A 63 -0.92 7.49 4.18
C LEU A 63 -1.52 8.38 3.10
N SER A 64 -2.75 8.05 2.70
CA SER A 64 -3.57 8.88 1.82
C SER A 64 -4.85 9.30 2.54
N TYR A 65 -5.16 10.58 2.53
CA TYR A 65 -6.37 11.15 3.13
C TYR A 65 -7.27 11.74 2.06
N TRP A 66 -8.58 11.58 2.22
CA TRP A 66 -9.59 12.07 1.27
C TRP A 66 -10.70 12.83 2.02
N ASP A 67 -11.41 13.69 1.28
CA ASP A 67 -12.59 14.44 1.76
C ASP A 67 -12.39 15.21 3.09
N GLY A 68 -11.15 15.64 3.38
CA GLY A 68 -10.80 16.33 4.63
C GLY A 68 -10.88 15.46 5.89
N ASN A 69 -11.09 14.14 5.76
CA ASN A 69 -11.11 13.21 6.89
C ASN A 69 -9.69 12.90 7.37
N GLN A 70 -9.37 13.29 8.59
CA GLN A 70 -8.06 13.01 9.20
C GLN A 70 -8.03 11.77 10.09
N ALA A 71 -9.19 11.23 10.47
CA ALA A 71 -9.27 10.08 11.37
C ALA A 71 -9.07 8.74 10.65
N ILE A 72 -9.44 8.68 9.38
CA ILE A 72 -9.32 7.51 8.53
C ILE A 72 -8.41 7.86 7.36
N ALA A 73 -7.42 7.01 7.12
CA ALA A 73 -6.51 7.14 6.00
C ALA A 73 -6.39 5.81 5.27
N HIS A 74 -5.94 5.86 4.02
CA HIS A 74 -5.62 4.68 3.25
C HIS A 74 -4.14 4.39 3.43
N SER A 75 -3.82 3.25 4.04
CA SER A 75 -2.45 2.88 4.38
C SER A 75 -1.83 2.00 3.29
N ILE A 76 -0.66 2.39 2.81
CA ILE A 76 0.12 1.68 1.79
C ILE A 76 1.55 1.49 2.34
N PHE A 77 2.21 0.41 1.93
CA PHE A 77 3.66 0.28 2.09
C PHE A 77 4.35 0.29 0.74
N SER A 78 5.57 0.82 0.68
CA SER A 78 6.42 0.70 -0.50
C SER A 78 7.77 0.12 -0.15
N PHE A 79 8.08 -1.03 -0.74
CA PHE A 79 9.38 -1.68 -0.62
C PHE A 79 10.34 -1.08 -1.64
N GLY A 80 11.48 -0.57 -1.16
CA GLY A 80 12.54 0.00 -1.99
C GLY A 80 13.76 -0.89 -2.12
N PHE A 81 14.33 -0.87 -3.31
CA PHE A 81 15.51 -1.63 -3.70
C PHE A 81 16.66 -0.69 -4.05
N LYS A 82 17.90 -1.14 -3.84
CA LYS A 82 19.11 -0.36 -4.11
C LYS A 82 19.25 0.14 -5.55
N ASN A 83 18.69 -0.57 -6.52
CA ASN A 83 18.69 -0.16 -7.93
C ASN A 83 17.66 0.94 -8.25
N GLY A 84 16.91 1.44 -7.25
CA GLY A 84 15.88 2.45 -7.42
C GLY A 84 14.48 1.89 -7.63
N ASP A 85 14.34 0.56 -7.77
CA ASP A 85 13.02 -0.06 -7.90
C ASP A 85 12.17 0.11 -6.65
N ARG A 86 10.86 0.15 -6.87
CA ARG A 86 9.83 0.22 -5.83
C ARG A 86 8.73 -0.81 -6.10
N LEU A 87 8.17 -1.35 -5.04
CA LEU A 87 6.97 -2.18 -5.07
C LEU A 87 6.00 -1.67 -3.99
N ALA A 88 4.91 -1.06 -4.43
CA ALA A 88 3.85 -0.62 -3.54
C ALA A 88 2.88 -1.78 -3.26
N VAL A 89 2.42 -1.85 -2.02
CA VAL A 89 1.49 -2.85 -1.54
C VAL A 89 0.33 -2.15 -0.86
N SER A 90 -0.85 -2.36 -1.43
CA SER A 90 -2.10 -1.87 -0.90
C SER A 90 -3.04 -3.03 -0.65
N THR A 91 -3.50 -3.18 0.58
CA THR A 91 -4.61 -4.08 0.87
C THR A 91 -5.87 -3.40 0.37
N GLU A 92 -6.69 -4.07 -0.44
CA GLU A 92 -7.89 -3.47 -1.00
C GLU A 92 -9.08 -4.41 -0.84
N VAL A 93 -10.26 -3.82 -0.96
CA VAL A 93 -11.50 -4.55 -1.17
C VAL A 93 -11.57 -4.97 -2.64
N ARG A 94 -11.87 -6.24 -2.89
CA ARG A 94 -12.14 -6.79 -4.21
C ARG A 94 -13.65 -6.84 -4.44
N ASN A 95 -14.16 -5.81 -5.12
CA ASN A 95 -15.57 -5.63 -5.45
C ASN A 95 -15.87 -5.97 -6.93
N ALA A 96 -17.08 -6.45 -7.21
CA ALA A 96 -17.56 -6.60 -8.59
C ALA A 96 -17.80 -5.22 -9.22
N LYS A 97 -17.81 -5.13 -10.57
CA LYS A 97 -18.04 -3.88 -11.32
C LYS A 97 -19.35 -3.19 -10.95
N ASP A 98 -20.36 -3.99 -10.62
CA ASP A 98 -21.71 -3.51 -10.32
C ASP A 98 -21.96 -3.35 -8.79
N GLU A 99 -20.93 -3.55 -7.96
CA GLU A 99 -21.02 -3.36 -6.51
C GLU A 99 -20.45 -1.98 -6.12
N GLU A 100 -21.35 -1.05 -5.77
CA GLU A 100 -20.98 0.28 -5.25
C GLU A 100 -20.39 0.18 -3.83
N TYR A 101 -19.23 0.80 -3.66
CA TYR A 101 -18.59 0.95 -2.35
C TYR A 101 -19.14 2.20 -1.65
N GLY A 102 -20.22 2.04 -0.88
CA GLY A 102 -20.69 3.07 0.04
C GLY A 102 -19.81 3.11 1.29
N GLY A 103 -19.24 4.27 1.63
CA GLY A 103 -18.34 4.45 2.78
C GLY A 103 -18.89 3.99 4.14
N PHE A 104 -20.21 3.75 4.26
CA PHE A 104 -20.87 3.19 5.44
C PHE A 104 -21.35 1.73 5.28
N THR A 105 -21.55 1.22 4.05
CA THR A 105 -21.95 -0.19 3.81
C THR A 105 -20.78 -1.17 3.94
N GLY A 106 -19.54 -0.67 3.89
CA GLY A 106 -18.31 -1.44 4.09
C GLY A 106 -18.11 -2.02 5.49
N LEU A 107 -18.96 -1.72 6.48
CA LEU A 107 -18.82 -2.26 7.85
C LEU A 107 -19.12 -3.77 7.98
N TYR A 108 -19.63 -4.42 6.92
CA TYR A 108 -19.97 -5.84 6.91
C TYR A 108 -18.99 -6.66 6.04
N ASN A 109 -18.77 -7.93 6.42
CA ASN A 109 -17.91 -8.95 5.76
C ASN A 109 -18.35 -9.34 4.33
N GLN A 110 -18.77 -8.39 3.49
CA GLN A 110 -19.46 -8.67 2.24
C GLN A 110 -18.54 -8.73 1.02
N PHE A 111 -17.31 -8.21 1.14
CA PHE A 111 -16.39 -8.14 0.02
C PHE A 111 -15.17 -9.04 0.20
N GLU A 112 -14.54 -9.42 -0.90
CA GLU A 112 -13.32 -10.23 -0.87
C GLU A 112 -12.09 -9.35 -0.62
N LEU A 113 -11.07 -9.90 0.03
CA LEU A 113 -9.82 -9.21 0.30
C LEU A 113 -8.80 -9.47 -0.83
N ILE A 114 -8.10 -8.42 -1.28
CA ILE A 114 -6.96 -8.52 -2.20
C ILE A 114 -5.77 -7.72 -1.66
N TYR A 115 -4.55 -8.18 -1.94
CA TYR A 115 -3.35 -7.36 -1.82
C TYR A 115 -2.98 -6.93 -3.24
N VAL A 116 -3.16 -5.66 -3.56
CA VAL A 116 -2.69 -5.06 -4.81
C VAL A 116 -1.20 -4.80 -4.69
N LEU A 117 -0.43 -5.48 -5.54
CA LEU A 117 0.97 -5.18 -5.80
C LEU A 117 1.02 -4.24 -7.00
N ALA A 118 1.65 -3.08 -6.87
CA ALA A 118 1.63 -2.05 -7.90
C ALA A 118 2.93 -1.25 -7.99
N THR A 119 3.13 -0.55 -9.11
CA THR A 119 4.10 0.54 -9.17
C THR A 119 3.60 1.72 -8.35
N GLU A 120 4.52 2.50 -7.75
CA GLU A 120 4.12 3.72 -7.04
C GLU A 120 3.44 4.72 -7.95
N ARG A 121 3.85 4.76 -9.22
CA ARG A 121 3.21 5.57 -10.26
C ARG A 121 1.72 5.25 -10.33
N ASP A 122 1.32 3.98 -10.42
CA ASP A 122 -0.10 3.63 -10.45
C ASP A 122 -0.81 4.05 -9.17
N VAL A 123 -0.44 3.47 -8.03
CA VAL A 123 -1.27 3.60 -6.82
C VAL A 123 -1.22 4.99 -6.20
N LEU A 124 -0.13 5.75 -6.36
CA LEU A 124 -0.02 7.09 -5.77
C LEU A 124 -0.48 8.17 -6.74
N GLN A 125 -0.20 8.06 -8.04
CA GLN A 125 -0.61 9.10 -9.00
C GLN A 125 -2.13 9.19 -9.10
N LEU A 126 -2.85 8.06 -9.04
CA LEU A 126 -4.31 8.06 -8.93
C LEU A 126 -4.78 8.97 -7.78
N ARG A 127 -4.16 8.81 -6.62
CA ARG A 127 -4.54 9.49 -5.37
C ARG A 127 -4.18 10.97 -5.42
N THR A 128 -2.94 11.29 -5.80
CA THR A 128 -2.46 12.67 -5.82
C THR A 128 -3.04 13.47 -6.99
N ASN A 129 -2.90 12.98 -8.22
CA ASN A 129 -3.13 13.77 -9.42
C ASN A 129 -4.58 13.76 -9.90
N PHE A 130 -5.30 12.65 -9.66
CA PHE A 130 -6.62 12.44 -10.25
C PHE A 130 -7.75 12.54 -9.23
N ARG A 131 -7.50 12.16 -7.96
CA ARG A 131 -8.48 12.27 -6.87
C ARG A 131 -8.27 13.47 -5.94
N GLY A 132 -7.10 14.09 -5.98
CA GLY A 132 -6.75 15.21 -5.08
C GLY A 132 -6.61 14.80 -3.61
N GLU A 133 -6.32 13.52 -3.34
CA GLU A 133 -6.06 13.01 -1.99
C GLU A 133 -4.75 13.59 -1.44
N GLU A 134 -4.68 13.83 -0.13
CA GLU A 134 -3.46 14.25 0.55
C GLU A 134 -2.58 13.04 0.87
N VAL A 135 -1.41 12.93 0.23
CA VAL A 135 -0.53 11.78 0.35
C VAL A 135 0.73 12.13 1.12
N TYR A 136 1.08 11.27 2.07
CA TYR A 136 2.26 11.38 2.92
C TYR A 136 3.11 10.13 2.80
N ILE A 137 4.41 10.28 2.56
CA ILE A 137 5.38 9.17 2.52
C ILE A 137 6.37 9.33 3.67
N TYR A 138 6.37 8.35 4.58
CA TYR A 138 7.22 8.28 5.74
C TYR A 138 8.25 7.15 5.59
N PRO A 139 9.54 7.45 5.41
CA PRO A 139 10.57 6.42 5.49
C PRO A 139 10.59 5.79 6.88
N THR A 140 10.84 4.50 6.96
CA THR A 140 10.85 3.80 8.25
C THR A 140 12.27 3.52 8.75
N ASN A 141 12.40 3.30 10.06
CA ASN A 141 13.63 2.82 10.71
C ASN A 141 13.75 1.29 10.68
N ALA A 142 12.93 0.60 9.87
CA ALA A 142 12.96 -0.86 9.79
C ALA A 142 14.35 -1.35 9.33
N SER A 143 14.93 -2.29 10.07
CA SER A 143 16.15 -2.96 9.67
C SER A 143 15.93 -3.78 8.40
N LYS A 144 17.00 -4.03 7.63
CA LYS A 144 16.91 -4.88 6.42
C LYS A 144 16.27 -6.25 6.71
N GLN A 145 16.51 -6.80 7.90
CA GLN A 145 15.90 -8.06 8.33
C GLN A 145 14.39 -7.94 8.56
N GLU A 146 13.92 -6.87 9.20
CA GLU A 146 12.49 -6.60 9.37
C GLU A 146 11.80 -6.37 8.03
N ILE A 147 12.42 -5.59 7.13
CA ILE A 147 11.90 -5.34 5.77
C ILE A 147 11.79 -6.67 5.00
N ARG A 148 12.83 -7.50 5.03
CA ARG A 148 12.85 -8.82 4.37
C ARG A 148 11.75 -9.73 4.92
N ARG A 149 11.56 -9.74 6.24
CA ARG A 149 10.55 -10.58 6.88
C ARG A 149 9.14 -10.12 6.55
N LEU A 150 8.87 -8.81 6.59
CA LEU A 150 7.58 -8.25 6.18
C LEU A 150 7.28 -8.56 4.71
N PHE A 151 8.26 -8.38 3.82
CA PHE A 151 8.12 -8.69 2.40
C PHE A 151 7.69 -10.14 2.19
N ASN A 152 8.35 -11.10 2.85
CA ASN A 152 7.99 -12.51 2.75
C ASN A 152 6.56 -12.78 3.26
N VAL A 153 6.17 -12.17 4.40
CA VAL A 153 4.80 -12.31 4.92
C VAL A 153 3.76 -11.78 3.94
N VAL A 154 4.04 -10.64 3.29
CA VAL A 154 3.17 -10.07 2.25
C VAL A 154 3.06 -11.01 1.05
N ILE A 155 4.18 -11.54 0.54
CA ILE A 155 4.17 -12.47 -0.61
C ILE A 155 3.41 -13.76 -0.28
N ASP A 156 3.63 -14.33 0.91
CA ASP A 156 2.88 -15.51 1.36
C ASP A 156 1.37 -15.22 1.42
N ARG A 157 0.99 -14.02 1.88
CA ARG A 157 -0.42 -13.60 1.93
C ARG A 157 -1.02 -13.41 0.55
N VAL A 158 -0.29 -12.78 -0.39
CA VAL A 158 -0.66 -12.63 -1.80
C VAL A 158 -0.94 -14.00 -2.42
N ASN A 159 0.00 -14.94 -2.28
CA ASN A 159 -0.13 -16.30 -2.81
C ASN A 159 -1.27 -17.07 -2.14
N THR A 160 -1.47 -16.90 -0.84
CA THR A 160 -2.59 -17.53 -0.11
C THR A 160 -3.93 -17.01 -0.60
N LEU A 161 -4.09 -15.70 -0.81
CA LEU A 161 -5.35 -15.11 -1.28
C LEU A 161 -5.67 -15.51 -2.72
N ARG A 162 -4.64 -15.84 -3.52
CA ARG A 162 -4.83 -16.38 -4.86
C ARG A 162 -5.53 -17.75 -4.85
N THR A 163 -5.18 -18.64 -3.93
CA THR A 163 -5.75 -19.99 -3.87
C THR A 163 -6.91 -20.12 -2.89
N THR A 164 -6.90 -19.33 -1.81
CA THR A 164 -7.86 -19.36 -0.72
C THR A 164 -8.39 -17.93 -0.49
N PRO A 165 -9.37 -17.47 -1.31
CA PRO A 165 -9.97 -16.15 -1.14
C PRO A 165 -10.66 -16.03 0.22
N LYS A 166 -10.63 -14.82 0.80
CA LYS A 166 -11.17 -14.52 2.13
C LYS A 166 -12.00 -13.26 2.09
N PHE A 167 -13.03 -13.19 2.93
CA PHE A 167 -13.77 -11.95 3.11
C PHE A 167 -12.95 -10.91 3.87
N TYR A 168 -13.13 -9.66 3.48
CA TYR A 168 -12.60 -8.46 4.09
C TYR A 168 -13.53 -8.00 5.21
N ASN A 169 -12.97 -7.77 6.39
CA ASN A 169 -13.67 -7.14 7.50
C ASN A 169 -13.10 -5.75 7.71
N THR A 170 -13.85 -4.68 7.42
CA THR A 170 -13.29 -3.31 7.47
C THR A 170 -12.84 -2.87 8.87
N ILE A 171 -13.43 -3.42 9.94
CA ILE A 171 -13.05 -3.11 11.33
C ILE A 171 -11.73 -3.78 11.73
N THR A 172 -11.53 -5.04 11.32
CA THR A 172 -10.39 -5.86 11.78
C THR A 172 -9.31 -6.07 10.72
N GLN A 173 -9.63 -5.86 9.45
CA GLN A 173 -8.79 -6.16 8.28
C GLN A 173 -8.67 -4.98 7.32
N ASN A 174 -8.70 -3.74 7.81
CA ASN A 174 -8.28 -2.62 6.96
C ASN A 174 -6.81 -2.73 6.55
N CYS A 175 -6.35 -1.89 5.62
CA CYS A 175 -4.96 -1.96 5.13
C CYS A 175 -3.96 -1.85 6.26
N PHE A 176 -4.19 -0.91 7.18
CA PHE A 176 -3.36 -0.71 8.35
C PHE A 176 -3.38 -1.91 9.30
N THR A 177 -4.55 -2.43 9.71
CA THR A 177 -4.65 -3.53 10.69
C THR A 177 -4.20 -4.86 10.11
N SER A 178 -4.45 -5.13 8.82
CA SER A 178 -3.94 -6.31 8.11
C SER A 178 -2.42 -6.30 8.06
N LEU A 179 -1.83 -5.16 7.65
CA LEU A 179 -0.38 -5.01 7.59
C LEU A 179 0.23 -4.99 8.99
N MET A 180 -0.40 -4.34 9.97
CA MET A 180 0.03 -4.35 11.37
C MET A 180 0.00 -5.76 11.96
N THR A 181 -1.00 -6.57 11.62
CA THR A 181 -1.05 -7.98 12.02
C THR A 181 0.15 -8.75 11.46
N ASP A 182 0.54 -8.45 10.23
CA ASP A 182 1.73 -9.01 9.62
C ASP A 182 3.02 -8.49 10.27
N PHE A 183 3.11 -7.21 10.64
CA PHE A 183 4.20 -6.65 11.45
C PHE A 183 4.28 -7.26 12.86
N ARG A 184 3.17 -7.59 13.51
CA ARG A 184 3.17 -8.27 14.81
C ARG A 184 3.81 -9.64 14.71
N LYS A 185 3.58 -10.38 13.61
CA LYS A 185 4.28 -11.65 13.33
C LYS A 185 5.78 -11.45 13.16
N VAL A 186 6.26 -10.22 12.96
CA VAL A 186 7.67 -9.84 12.85
C VAL A 186 8.31 -9.42 14.18
N GLY A 187 7.54 -9.33 15.27
CA GLY A 187 8.04 -9.05 16.63
C GLY A 187 7.72 -7.65 17.17
N GLY A 188 6.80 -6.91 16.54
CA GLY A 188 6.34 -5.62 17.05
C GLY A 188 5.54 -5.76 18.36
N LYS A 189 6.00 -5.12 19.43
CA LYS A 189 5.22 -4.94 20.67
C LYS A 189 4.32 -3.70 20.51
N HIS A 190 3.00 -3.88 20.52
CA HIS A 190 2.05 -2.77 20.58
C HIS A 190 0.89 -3.10 21.52
N HIS A 191 0.34 -2.08 22.16
CA HIS A 191 -0.83 -2.21 23.01
C HIS A 191 -2.08 -2.46 22.15
N PRO A 192 -2.85 -3.54 22.40
CA PRO A 192 -4.01 -3.92 21.58
C PRO A 192 -5.17 -2.91 21.63
N PHE A 193 -5.11 -1.91 22.53
CA PHE A 193 -6.13 -0.90 22.76
C PHE A 193 -5.73 0.52 22.32
N ASP A 194 -4.65 0.68 21.55
CA ASP A 194 -4.34 1.99 20.97
C ASP A 194 -5.44 2.39 19.98
N TYR A 195 -6.19 3.45 20.28
CA TYR A 195 -7.32 3.90 19.47
C TYR A 195 -6.92 4.19 18.01
N ARG A 196 -5.63 4.49 17.78
CA ARG A 196 -5.04 4.76 16.46
C ARG A 196 -4.93 3.52 15.58
N LEU A 197 -5.23 2.32 16.13
CA LEU A 197 -5.48 1.11 15.34
C LEU A 197 -6.83 1.16 14.61
N TYR A 198 -7.80 1.90 15.16
CA TYR A 198 -9.13 2.09 14.59
C TYR A 198 -9.24 3.43 13.85
N ALA A 199 -8.62 4.48 14.37
CA ALA A 199 -8.42 5.78 13.70
C ALA A 199 -7.02 5.83 13.08
N ASN A 200 -6.80 5.02 12.04
CA ASN A 200 -5.48 4.86 11.44
C ASN A 200 -4.95 6.12 10.75
N GLY A 201 -5.76 7.17 10.59
CA GLY A 201 -5.30 8.48 10.15
C GLY A 201 -4.31 9.16 11.11
N PHE A 202 -4.22 8.71 12.37
CA PHE A 202 -3.22 9.16 13.35
C PHE A 202 -2.09 8.15 13.59
N SER A 203 -1.99 7.12 12.73
CA SER A 203 -1.00 6.06 12.87
C SER A 203 0.43 6.52 12.57
N ASP A 204 0.60 7.59 11.79
CA ASP A 204 1.89 8.23 11.53
C ASP A 204 2.49 8.79 12.82
N GLU A 205 1.72 9.50 13.63
CA GLU A 205 2.17 10.01 14.92
C GLU A 205 2.53 8.87 15.87
N MET A 206 1.72 7.81 15.91
CA MET A 206 2.03 6.61 16.70
C MET A 206 3.35 5.96 16.25
N PHE A 207 3.56 5.82 14.95
CA PHE A 207 4.80 5.27 14.41
C PHE A 207 6.00 6.17 14.66
N TYR A 208 5.83 7.49 14.61
CA TYR A 208 6.85 8.45 14.99
C TYR A 208 7.22 8.31 16.48
N GLN A 209 6.25 8.34 17.38
CA GLN A 209 6.45 8.20 18.83
C GLN A 209 7.14 6.88 19.21
N ASN A 210 6.86 5.80 18.46
CA ASN A 210 7.48 4.49 18.65
C ASN A 210 8.84 4.35 17.92
N GLY A 211 9.40 5.44 17.37
CA GLY A 211 10.68 5.43 16.67
C GLY A 211 10.70 4.64 15.37
N LYS A 212 9.52 4.37 14.78
CA LYS A 212 9.38 3.59 13.54
C LYS A 212 9.48 4.46 12.28
N ILE A 213 9.20 5.76 12.36
CA ILE A 213 9.46 6.72 11.28
C ILE A 213 10.90 7.23 11.39
N LYS A 214 11.63 7.23 10.27
CA LYS A 214 13.00 7.73 10.16
C LYS A 214 12.99 9.25 10.03
N SER A 215 13.01 9.93 11.17
CA SER A 215 13.18 11.39 11.25
C SER A 215 13.83 11.77 12.56
N SER A 216 14.68 12.80 12.54
CA SER A 216 15.21 13.49 13.73
C SER A 216 14.52 14.83 14.00
N LEU A 217 13.61 15.24 13.12
CA LEU A 217 12.85 16.49 13.25
C LEU A 217 11.65 16.30 14.17
N PRO A 218 11.14 17.36 14.81
CA PRO A 218 9.83 17.33 15.47
C PRO A 218 8.74 16.77 14.54
N PHE A 219 7.75 16.05 15.09
CA PHE A 219 6.75 15.35 14.28
C PHE A 219 6.04 16.25 13.27
N ALA A 220 5.66 17.48 13.66
CA ALA A 220 4.99 18.42 12.76
C ALA A 220 5.84 18.74 11.52
N GLU A 221 7.14 18.95 11.69
CA GLU A 221 8.07 19.18 10.58
C GLU A 221 8.31 17.91 9.76
N ALA A 222 8.41 16.75 10.42
CA ALA A 222 8.53 15.46 9.75
C ALA A 222 7.31 15.18 8.85
N LYS A 223 6.10 15.48 9.34
CA LYS A 223 4.84 15.35 8.60
C LYS A 223 4.77 16.30 7.40
N GLN A 224 5.19 17.56 7.56
CA GLN A 224 5.29 18.49 6.43
C GLN A 224 6.27 18.00 5.35
N ARG A 225 7.41 17.41 5.74
CA ARG A 225 8.35 16.82 4.77
C ARG A 225 7.84 15.55 4.10
N ALA A 226 7.00 14.79 4.80
CA ALA A 226 6.38 13.59 4.27
C ALA A 226 5.29 13.90 3.23
N TYR A 227 4.69 15.09 3.27
CA TYR A 227 3.64 15.49 2.32
C TYR A 227 4.19 15.59 0.89
N ILE A 228 3.75 14.69 0.01
CA ILE A 228 4.34 14.56 -1.34
C ILE A 228 3.60 15.35 -2.41
N ASN A 229 2.38 15.82 -2.16
CA ASN A 229 1.58 16.52 -3.18
C ASN A 229 2.27 17.78 -3.69
N GLN A 230 3.13 18.41 -2.90
CA GLN A 230 3.95 19.55 -3.32
C GLN A 230 4.98 19.21 -4.43
N TYR A 231 5.26 17.93 -4.66
CA TYR A 231 6.25 17.46 -5.64
C TYR A 231 5.63 16.80 -6.88
N ILE A 232 4.30 16.70 -6.96
CA ILE A 232 3.64 16.08 -8.11
C ILE A 232 3.64 17.03 -9.32
N GLN A 233 3.68 16.47 -10.53
CA GLN A 233 3.59 17.22 -11.77
C GLN A 233 2.30 16.82 -12.51
N PRO A 234 1.65 17.73 -13.24
CA PRO A 234 0.41 17.42 -13.97
C PRO A 234 0.61 16.34 -15.05
N ASN A 235 -0.38 15.45 -15.17
CA ASN A 235 -0.74 14.62 -16.35
C ASN A 235 0.38 14.13 -17.29
N ILE A 236 1.45 13.56 -16.76
CA ILE A 236 2.44 12.85 -17.58
C ILE A 236 2.71 11.46 -16.98
N TYR A 237 2.76 10.46 -17.85
CA TYR A 237 3.42 9.20 -17.53
C TYR A 237 4.88 9.50 -17.20
N ASN A 238 5.23 9.47 -15.92
CA ASN A 238 6.62 9.69 -15.50
C ASN A 238 7.26 8.35 -15.09
N ALA A 239 8.23 7.90 -15.89
CA ALA A 239 9.04 6.71 -15.57
C ALA A 239 9.85 6.89 -14.27
N ASN A 240 10.15 8.13 -13.89
CA ASN A 240 10.89 8.50 -12.67
C ASN A 240 9.97 9.03 -11.55
N TYR A 241 8.68 8.65 -11.56
CA TYR A 241 7.69 9.15 -10.60
C TYR A 241 8.13 8.95 -9.14
N SER A 242 8.67 7.77 -8.81
CA SER A 242 9.16 7.44 -7.47
C SER A 242 10.27 8.38 -7.00
N GLN A 243 11.17 8.80 -7.90
CA GLN A 243 12.20 9.79 -7.57
C GLN A 243 11.62 11.20 -7.43
N GLN A 244 10.72 11.58 -8.34
CA GLN A 244 10.11 12.90 -8.36
C GLN A 244 9.42 13.25 -7.04
N ILE A 245 8.65 12.32 -6.48
CA ILE A 245 7.90 12.55 -5.23
C ILE A 245 8.80 12.52 -3.97
N ARG A 246 10.12 12.31 -4.13
CA ARG A 246 11.13 12.22 -3.06
C ARG A 246 12.42 12.98 -3.42
N PRO A 247 12.40 14.31 -3.59
CA PRO A 247 13.57 15.06 -4.04
C PRO A 247 14.79 15.01 -3.08
N TYR A 248 14.60 14.55 -1.84
CA TYR A 248 15.65 14.57 -0.79
C TYR A 248 16.05 13.18 -0.25
N GLN A 249 15.66 12.07 -0.90
CA GLN A 249 15.88 10.71 -0.36
C GLN A 249 16.86 9.81 -1.14
N TYR A 250 17.66 10.38 -2.05
CA TYR A 250 18.66 9.63 -2.82
C TYR A 250 20.08 10.06 -2.47
#